data_AF-A0A1Q6XH38-F1
#
_entry.id   AF-A0A1Q6XH38-F1
#
_cell.length_a   1.000
_cell.length_b   1.000
_cell.length_c   1.000
_cell.angle_alpha   90.00
_cell.angle_beta   90.00
_cell.angle_gamma   90.00
#
_symmetry.space_group_name_H-M   'P 1'
#
loop_
_entity.id
_entity.type
_entity.pdbx_description
1 polymer ?
#
loop_
_entity_poly.entity_id
_entity_poly.type
_entity_poly.pdbx_seq_one_letter_code
_entity_poly.pdbx_strand_id
1 'polypeptide(L)'
;MTTDEKKAAEAAFRGGPLDSKWSASARAIYEGITKVMGPRATLFEDTPVEQVATRSEVEPTAQTDQVAEASSTPVMTRDEAIQAGYLIDVTPIAQSVGLPVPICLSKPLWDVVITASHTLPEEQHESRVRDVLVALRLRLAAIGAASPAIAFPALLPFPPEPAPQVCPLYAVAMGDQTVPFSLTILLANEVSAVIRPTGN
;
A
#
# COMPACT_ATOMS: atom_id res chain seq x y z
N MET A 1 19.90 10.56 21.88
CA MET A 1 20.56 10.21 20.61
C MET A 1 21.67 11.22 20.38
N THR A 2 22.93 10.77 20.38
CA THR A 2 24.09 11.64 20.14
C THR A 2 24.32 11.85 18.65
N THR A 3 25.10 12.87 18.28
CA THR A 3 25.33 13.25 16.87
C THR A 3 26.00 12.13 16.06
N ASP A 4 26.82 11.31 16.71
CA ASP A 4 27.49 10.14 16.10
C ASP A 4 26.53 8.94 15.92
N GLU A 5 25.58 8.72 16.84
CA GLU A 5 24.53 7.70 16.68
C GLU A 5 23.64 7.99 15.47
N LYS A 6 23.29 9.28 15.26
CA LYS A 6 22.52 9.69 14.08
C LYS A 6 23.28 9.42 12.78
N LYS A 7 24.58 9.73 12.75
CA LYS A 7 25.44 9.50 11.57
C LYS A 7 25.61 8.00 11.29
N ALA A 8 25.75 7.18 12.33
CA ALA A 8 25.88 5.74 12.19
C ALA A 8 24.58 5.09 11.67
N ALA A 9 23.42 5.52 12.16
CA ALA A 9 22.14 5.06 11.63
C ALA A 9 21.97 5.45 10.16
N GLU A 10 22.24 6.71 9.81
CA GLU A 10 22.13 7.20 8.43
C GLU A 10 23.09 6.47 7.47
N ALA A 11 24.32 6.19 7.91
CA ALA A 11 25.28 5.41 7.14
C ALA A 11 24.83 3.96 6.94
N ALA A 12 24.26 3.31 7.96
CA ALA A 12 23.73 1.96 7.85
C ALA A 12 22.56 1.88 6.85
N PHE A 13 21.65 2.85 6.87
CA PHE A 13 20.55 2.92 5.90
C PHE A 13 21.03 3.18 4.47
N ARG A 14 22.11 3.95 4.30
CA ARG A 14 22.72 4.23 2.99
C ARG A 14 23.64 3.10 2.50
N GLY A 15 23.93 2.10 3.34
CA GLY A 15 24.93 1.05 3.05
C GLY A 15 26.37 1.58 2.99
N GLY A 16 26.64 2.73 3.60
CA GLY A 16 27.99 3.29 3.70
C GLY A 16 28.85 2.53 4.72
N PRO A 17 30.19 2.65 4.69
CA PRO A 17 31.06 1.88 5.57
C PRO A 17 30.96 2.29 7.04
N LEU A 18 31.30 1.35 7.94
CA LEU A 18 31.43 1.60 9.37
C LEU A 18 32.61 2.55 9.65
N ASP A 19 32.36 3.67 10.34
CA ASP A 19 33.43 4.59 10.74
C ASP A 19 34.08 4.16 12.07
N SER A 20 35.40 4.03 12.05
CA SER A 20 36.22 3.71 13.23
C SER A 20 36.24 4.81 14.30
N LYS A 21 35.75 6.03 14.02
CA LYS A 21 35.69 7.14 15.00
C LYS A 21 34.39 7.19 15.81
N TRP A 22 33.40 6.37 15.49
CA TRP A 22 32.11 6.35 16.21
C TRP A 22 32.21 5.70 17.59
N SER A 23 31.35 6.15 18.51
CA SER A 23 31.24 5.55 19.85
C SER A 23 30.74 4.11 19.78
N ALA A 24 30.95 3.35 20.87
CA ALA A 24 30.47 1.97 20.96
C ALA A 24 28.95 1.84 20.71
N SER A 25 28.16 2.80 21.21
CA SER A 25 26.71 2.85 20.99
C SER A 25 26.35 3.10 19.53
N ALA A 26 27.05 4.02 18.85
CA ALA A 26 26.83 4.31 17.44
C ALA A 26 27.19 3.11 16.54
N ARG A 27 28.27 2.38 16.84
CA ARG A 27 28.61 1.15 16.10
C ARG A 27 27.57 0.04 16.31
N ALA A 28 27.07 -0.14 17.53
CA ALA A 28 26.02 -1.11 17.82
C ALA A 28 24.73 -0.82 17.03
N ILE A 29 24.38 0.45 16.85
CA ILE A 29 23.25 0.87 16.00
C ILE A 29 23.51 0.53 14.53
N TYR A 30 24.70 0.84 14.00
CA TYR A 30 25.05 0.52 12.62
C TYR A 30 25.01 -1.00 12.35
N GLU A 31 25.61 -1.81 13.22
CA GLU A 31 25.61 -3.28 13.11
C GLU A 31 24.19 -3.85 13.25
N GLY A 32 23.37 -3.31 14.16
CA GLY A 32 21.98 -3.72 14.32
C GLY A 32 21.15 -3.47 13.07
N ILE A 33 21.28 -2.28 12.46
CA ILE A 33 20.53 -1.91 11.24
C ILE A 33 21.00 -2.75 10.05
N THR A 34 22.32 -2.88 9.84
CA THR A 34 22.86 -3.69 8.72
C THR A 34 22.50 -5.16 8.82
N LYS A 35 22.45 -5.72 10.03
CA LYS A 35 22.02 -7.11 10.28
C LYS A 35 20.55 -7.33 9.94
N VAL A 36 19.67 -6.36 10.21
CA VAL A 36 18.24 -6.44 9.87
C VAL A 36 18.02 -6.24 8.37
N MET A 37 18.80 -5.38 7.72
CA MET A 37 18.64 -5.10 6.29
C MET A 37 19.16 -6.22 5.38
N GLY A 38 19.98 -7.15 5.89
CA GLY A 38 20.53 -8.26 5.12
C GLY A 38 21.51 -7.81 4.01
N PRO A 39 22.16 -8.75 3.30
CA PRO A 39 23.07 -8.40 2.21
C PRO A 39 22.30 -7.75 1.07
N ARG A 40 22.54 -6.46 0.80
CA ARG A 40 22.15 -5.85 -0.48
C ARG A 40 23.08 -6.40 -1.56
N ALA A 41 22.51 -7.02 -2.58
CA ALA A 41 23.24 -7.42 -3.78
C ALA A 41 23.98 -6.20 -4.35
N THR A 42 25.30 -6.26 -4.31
CA THR A 42 26.22 -5.31 -4.94
C THR A 42 26.12 -5.49 -6.44
N LEU A 43 25.39 -4.59 -7.12
CA LEU A 43 25.45 -4.45 -8.57
C LEU A 43 26.68 -3.62 -8.93
N PHE A 44 27.84 -4.25 -8.97
CA PHE A 44 28.96 -3.83 -9.79
C PHE A 44 29.76 -5.07 -10.16
N GLU A 45 29.77 -5.46 -11.44
CA GLU A 45 31.01 -5.82 -12.12
C GLU A 45 30.83 -5.83 -13.64
N ASP A 46 31.86 -5.29 -14.30
CA ASP A 46 32.12 -5.14 -15.71
C ASP A 46 31.91 -6.42 -16.55
N THR A 47 31.45 -6.26 -17.80
CA THR A 47 32.08 -6.95 -18.94
C THR A 47 31.71 -6.29 -20.29
N PRO A 48 32.63 -6.29 -21.27
CA PRO A 48 32.58 -5.43 -22.46
C PRO A 48 31.97 -6.15 -23.66
N VAL A 49 31.28 -5.42 -24.54
CA VAL A 49 31.07 -5.89 -25.92
C VAL A 49 31.30 -4.75 -26.91
N GLU A 50 32.29 -5.01 -27.74
CA GLU A 50 32.85 -4.25 -28.83
C GLU A 50 32.07 -4.51 -30.14
N GLN A 51 31.91 -3.46 -30.97
CA GLN A 51 31.69 -3.47 -32.44
C GLN A 51 30.35 -4.01 -33.01
N VAL A 52 29.79 -3.61 -34.16
CA VAL A 52 30.07 -2.63 -35.23
C VAL A 52 28.84 -2.53 -36.16
N ALA A 53 28.60 -1.33 -36.69
CA ALA A 53 27.91 -0.96 -37.95
C ALA A 53 26.50 -1.50 -38.29
N THR A 54 25.56 -0.58 -38.55
CA THR A 54 25.30 -0.07 -39.92
C THR A 54 24.32 1.10 -39.97
N ARG A 55 24.83 2.23 -40.48
CA ARG A 55 24.26 3.35 -41.25
C ARG A 55 22.76 3.30 -41.66
N SER A 56 22.02 4.36 -41.33
CA SER A 56 21.42 5.27 -42.33
C SER A 56 20.88 6.56 -41.70
N GLU A 57 21.35 7.66 -42.27
CA GLU A 57 21.00 9.05 -42.02
C GLU A 57 19.67 9.38 -42.70
N VAL A 58 18.71 9.92 -41.94
CA VAL A 58 17.67 10.85 -42.43
C VAL A 58 17.18 11.71 -41.25
N GLU A 59 17.72 12.90 -41.10
CA GLU A 59 16.99 14.07 -40.59
C GLU A 59 16.42 14.82 -41.82
N PRO A 60 15.38 15.69 -41.73
CA PRO A 60 15.18 16.61 -40.61
C PRO A 60 13.71 16.98 -40.24
N THR A 61 13.61 17.69 -39.10
CA THR A 61 12.70 18.82 -38.82
C THR A 61 11.47 18.59 -37.92
N ALA A 62 11.44 19.44 -36.89
CA ALA A 62 10.31 19.94 -36.09
C ALA A 62 9.74 19.07 -34.97
N GLN A 63 10.27 19.32 -33.76
CA GLN A 63 9.53 19.69 -32.55
C GLN A 63 8.07 19.20 -32.45
N THR A 64 7.80 18.36 -31.46
CA THR A 64 6.99 18.75 -30.31
C THR A 64 7.27 17.78 -29.17
N ASP A 65 7.75 18.34 -28.06
CA ASP A 65 7.65 17.78 -26.72
C ASP A 65 6.36 16.97 -26.53
N GLN A 66 6.48 15.66 -26.47
CA GLN A 66 5.61 14.86 -25.63
C GLN A 66 6.52 14.10 -24.70
N VAL A 67 7.00 14.83 -23.69
CA VAL A 67 7.24 14.26 -22.38
C VAL A 67 5.99 13.46 -22.05
N ALA A 68 6.11 12.14 -22.15
CA ALA A 68 5.16 11.23 -21.54
C ALA A 68 5.20 11.58 -20.05
N GLU A 69 4.32 12.49 -19.67
CA GLU A 69 4.00 12.82 -18.31
C GLU A 69 3.40 11.55 -17.74
N ALA A 70 4.29 10.68 -17.26
CA ALA A 70 3.96 9.73 -16.24
C ALA A 70 3.33 10.58 -15.14
N SER A 71 2.00 10.64 -15.14
CA SER A 71 1.23 11.29 -14.12
C SER A 71 1.59 10.58 -12.84
N SER A 72 2.60 11.11 -12.15
CA SER A 72 2.90 10.76 -10.78
C SER A 72 1.65 11.18 -10.02
N THR A 73 0.70 10.27 -9.93
CA THR A 73 -0.45 10.47 -9.06
C THR A 73 0.15 10.75 -7.70
N PRO A 74 -0.07 11.97 -7.14
CA PRO A 74 0.50 12.28 -5.85
C PRO A 74 0.03 11.20 -4.89
N VAL A 75 0.98 10.62 -4.15
CA VAL A 75 0.66 9.65 -3.08
C VAL A 75 -0.12 10.43 -2.04
N MET A 76 -1.45 10.40 -2.15
CA MET A 76 -2.35 11.09 -1.22
C MET A 76 -2.29 10.40 0.13
N THR A 77 -2.24 11.19 1.19
CA THR A 77 -2.39 10.70 2.57
C THR A 77 -3.81 10.20 2.80
N ARG A 78 -4.00 9.43 3.88
CA ARG A 78 -5.34 8.97 4.28
C ARG A 78 -6.33 10.12 4.40
N ASP A 79 -5.94 11.19 5.10
CA ASP A 79 -6.81 12.33 5.38
C ASP A 79 -7.19 13.08 4.10
N GLU A 80 -6.23 13.27 3.18
CA GLU A 80 -6.49 13.88 1.86
C GLU A 80 -7.47 13.05 1.03
N ALA A 81 -7.32 11.72 1.05
CA ALA A 81 -8.21 10.82 0.32
C ALA A 81 -9.63 10.77 0.92
N ILE A 82 -9.77 10.94 2.24
CA ILE A 82 -11.08 11.09 2.91
C ILE A 82 -11.70 12.43 2.53
N GLN A 83 -10.94 13.53 2.60
CA GLN A 83 -11.40 14.87 2.24
C GLN A 83 -11.83 14.95 0.76
N ALA A 84 -11.13 14.25 -0.13
CA ALA A 84 -11.46 14.15 -1.55
C ALA A 84 -12.65 13.21 -1.84
N GLY A 85 -13.16 12.46 -0.84
CA GLY A 85 -14.28 11.54 -0.98
C GLY A 85 -13.93 10.20 -1.64
N TYR A 86 -12.64 9.89 -1.80
CA TYR A 86 -12.19 8.59 -2.31
C TYR A 86 -12.27 7.49 -1.26
N LEU A 87 -12.08 7.86 0.01
CA LEU A 87 -12.16 6.96 1.15
C LEU A 87 -13.24 7.42 2.14
N ILE A 88 -13.92 6.46 2.74
CA ILE A 88 -14.88 6.68 3.82
C ILE A 88 -14.24 6.14 5.09
N ASP A 89 -14.10 7.01 6.09
CA ASP A 89 -13.59 6.59 7.41
C ASP A 89 -14.66 5.81 8.15
N VAL A 90 -14.35 4.55 8.49
CA VAL A 90 -15.20 3.66 9.28
C VAL A 90 -14.53 3.27 10.60
N THR A 91 -13.47 3.97 10.98
CA THR A 91 -12.71 3.72 12.21
C THR A 91 -13.58 3.62 13.47
N PRO A 92 -14.59 4.50 13.70
CA PRO A 92 -15.45 4.38 14.88
C PRO A 92 -16.18 3.03 14.95
N ILE A 93 -16.69 2.54 13.82
CA ILE A 93 -17.38 1.24 13.74
C ILE A 93 -16.38 0.09 13.88
N ALA A 94 -15.20 0.21 13.26
CA ALA A 94 -14.12 -0.77 13.38
C ALA A 94 -13.69 -1.00 14.83
N GLN A 95 -13.53 0.09 15.60
CA GLN A 95 -13.22 0.02 17.02
C GLN A 95 -14.33 -0.68 17.81
N SER A 96 -15.61 -0.40 17.49
CA SER A 96 -16.75 -1.05 18.16
C SER A 96 -16.79 -2.57 17.96
N VAL A 97 -16.27 -3.07 16.83
CA VAL A 97 -16.17 -4.51 16.54
C VAL A 97 -14.83 -5.11 16.94
N GLY A 98 -13.98 -4.37 17.67
CA GLY A 98 -12.72 -4.86 18.22
C GLY A 98 -11.53 -4.87 17.24
N LEU A 99 -11.56 -4.04 16.18
CA LEU A 99 -10.40 -3.77 15.33
C LEU A 99 -9.70 -2.50 15.83
N PRO A 100 -8.47 -2.59 16.37
CA PRO A 100 -7.81 -1.46 17.05
C PRO A 100 -7.07 -0.50 16.11
N VAL A 101 -7.16 -0.71 14.79
CA VAL A 101 -6.44 0.06 13.77
C VAL A 101 -7.42 0.95 12.99
N PRO A 102 -6.98 2.11 12.48
CA PRO A 102 -7.79 2.92 11.58
C PRO A 102 -8.17 2.16 10.32
N ILE A 103 -9.45 2.21 9.93
CA ILE A 103 -9.97 1.50 8.76
C ILE A 103 -10.74 2.45 7.84
N CYS A 104 -10.45 2.37 6.55
CA CYS A 104 -11.22 3.04 5.50
C CYS A 104 -11.89 2.03 4.58
N LEU A 105 -13.01 2.45 3.98
CA LEU A 105 -13.61 1.80 2.82
C LEU A 105 -13.37 2.66 1.59
N SER A 106 -13.11 2.05 0.43
CA SER A 106 -13.10 2.78 -0.85
C SER A 106 -14.50 3.26 -1.23
N LYS A 107 -14.58 4.36 -1.97
CA LYS A 107 -15.86 4.86 -2.50
C LYS A 107 -16.59 3.84 -3.38
N PRO A 108 -15.93 3.12 -4.31
CA PRO A 108 -16.59 2.08 -5.08
C PRO A 108 -17.14 0.94 -4.21
N LEU A 109 -16.40 0.53 -3.16
CA LEU A 109 -16.91 -0.46 -2.21
C LEU A 109 -18.14 0.07 -1.47
N TRP A 110 -18.10 1.32 -0.99
CA TRP A 110 -19.24 1.94 -0.33
C TRP A 110 -20.49 1.91 -1.23
N ASP A 111 -20.36 2.33 -2.48
CA ASP A 111 -21.48 2.42 -3.41
C ASP A 111 -22.01 1.05 -3.83
N VAL A 112 -21.14 0.09 -4.14
CA VAL A 112 -21.56 -1.23 -4.63
C VAL A 112 -21.98 -2.15 -3.49
N VAL A 113 -21.23 -2.16 -2.39
CA VAL A 113 -21.34 -3.18 -1.34
C VAL A 113 -22.05 -2.67 -0.10
N ILE A 114 -21.92 -1.40 0.29
CA ILE A 114 -22.61 -0.90 1.50
C ILE A 114 -24.01 -0.39 1.14
N THR A 115 -24.14 0.43 0.11
CA THR A 115 -25.46 0.96 -0.30
C THR A 115 -26.20 0.06 -1.30
N ALA A 116 -25.56 -1.01 -1.78
CA ALA A 116 -26.07 -1.88 -2.86
C ALA A 116 -26.51 -1.05 -4.07
N SER A 117 -25.63 -0.19 -4.57
CA SER A 117 -25.92 0.77 -5.64
C SER A 117 -27.10 1.69 -5.31
N HIS A 118 -27.12 2.20 -4.07
CA HIS A 118 -28.15 3.08 -3.53
C HIS A 118 -29.57 2.48 -3.46
N THR A 119 -29.69 1.15 -3.52
CA THR A 119 -30.99 0.47 -3.39
C THR A 119 -31.43 0.26 -1.94
N LEU A 120 -30.49 0.33 -0.99
CA LEU A 120 -30.76 0.14 0.43
C LEU A 120 -30.92 1.44 1.21
N PRO A 121 -31.83 1.48 2.20
CA PRO A 121 -31.99 2.62 3.10
C PRO A 121 -30.77 2.79 4.01
N GLU A 122 -30.52 4.03 4.42
CA GLU A 122 -29.36 4.43 5.22
C GLU A 122 -29.26 3.71 6.57
N GLU A 123 -30.41 3.37 7.17
CA GLU A 123 -30.52 2.61 8.41
C GLU A 123 -29.78 1.26 8.37
N GLN A 124 -29.61 0.67 7.18
CA GLN A 124 -28.94 -0.62 7.01
C GLN A 124 -27.44 -0.48 6.74
N HIS A 125 -26.96 0.71 6.36
CA HIS A 125 -25.57 0.90 5.93
C HIS A 125 -24.58 0.56 7.04
N GLU A 126 -24.84 1.03 8.27
CA GLU A 126 -23.98 0.74 9.43
C GLU A 126 -23.92 -0.76 9.74
N SER A 127 -25.06 -1.47 9.67
CA SER A 127 -25.10 -2.92 9.88
C SER A 127 -24.25 -3.65 8.85
N ARG A 128 -24.30 -3.23 7.58
CA ARG A 128 -23.50 -3.84 6.51
C ARG A 128 -22.01 -3.56 6.69
N VAL A 129 -21.65 -2.35 7.11
CA VAL A 129 -20.25 -2.01 7.47
C VAL A 129 -19.78 -2.91 8.61
N ARG A 130 -20.61 -3.11 9.65
CA ARG A 130 -20.31 -4.03 10.75
C ARG A 130 -20.05 -5.45 10.26
N ASP A 131 -20.91 -5.99 9.38
CA ASP A 131 -20.77 -7.33 8.83
C ASP A 131 -19.45 -7.51 8.05
N VAL A 132 -19.09 -6.52 7.21
CA VAL A 132 -17.80 -6.49 6.49
C VAL A 132 -16.62 -6.49 7.46
N LEU A 133 -16.67 -5.65 8.49
CA LEU A 133 -15.59 -5.54 9.47
C LEU A 133 -15.45 -6.79 10.34
N VAL A 134 -16.57 -7.45 10.67
CA VAL A 134 -16.57 -8.75 11.37
C VAL A 134 -15.93 -9.82 10.48
N ALA A 135 -16.26 -9.87 9.19
CA ALA A 135 -15.63 -10.79 8.24
C ALA A 135 -14.11 -10.57 8.16
N LEU A 136 -13.66 -9.31 8.10
CA LEU A 136 -12.23 -8.97 8.14
C LEU A 136 -11.59 -9.42 9.46
N ARG A 137 -12.21 -9.15 10.60
CA ARG A 137 -11.70 -9.57 11.92
C ARG A 137 -11.52 -11.08 12.00
N LEU A 138 -12.51 -11.85 11.54
CA LEU A 138 -12.42 -13.31 11.49
C LEU A 138 -11.27 -13.77 10.59
N ARG A 139 -11.08 -13.11 9.43
CA ARG A 139 -9.97 -13.41 8.55
C ARG A 139 -8.62 -13.12 9.21
N LEU A 140 -8.47 -11.96 9.84
CA LEU A 140 -7.24 -11.58 10.54
C LEU A 140 -6.90 -12.57 11.66
N ALA A 141 -7.88 -13.05 12.41
CA ALA A 141 -7.69 -14.06 13.45
C ALA A 141 -7.28 -15.44 12.89
N ALA A 142 -7.69 -15.77 11.66
CA ALA A 142 -7.40 -17.04 11.01
C ALA A 142 -6.06 -17.07 10.25
N ILE A 143 -5.49 -15.92 9.91
CA ILE A 143 -4.25 -15.83 9.14
C ILE A 143 -3.05 -16.00 10.08
N GLY A 144 -2.20 -17.00 9.80
CA GLY A 144 -1.00 -17.29 10.59
C GLY A 144 0.23 -16.45 10.22
N ALA A 145 0.22 -15.70 9.12
CA ALA A 145 1.35 -14.89 8.65
C ALA A 145 0.89 -13.51 8.17
N ALA A 146 1.57 -12.45 8.61
CA ALA A 146 1.23 -11.10 8.22
C ALA A 146 1.47 -10.88 6.71
N SER A 147 0.42 -10.54 5.97
CA SER A 147 0.47 -10.12 4.56
C SER A 147 0.02 -8.67 4.46
N PRO A 148 0.70 -7.82 3.67
CA PRO A 148 0.27 -6.43 3.46
C PRO A 148 -1.05 -6.34 2.67
N ALA A 149 -1.44 -7.42 1.97
CA ALA A 149 -2.71 -7.51 1.28
C ALA A 149 -3.43 -8.81 1.68
N ILE A 150 -4.68 -8.68 2.09
CA ILE A 150 -5.47 -9.76 2.68
C ILE A 150 -6.78 -9.88 1.91
N ALA A 151 -6.95 -10.98 1.18
CA ALA A 151 -8.23 -11.36 0.61
C ALA A 151 -9.14 -11.96 1.68
N PHE A 152 -10.40 -11.55 1.69
CA PHE A 152 -11.43 -12.12 2.58
C PHE A 152 -12.83 -12.05 1.93
N PRO A 153 -13.67 -13.07 2.12
CA PRO A 153 -15.07 -13.00 1.73
C PRO A 153 -15.91 -12.34 2.83
N ALA A 154 -16.84 -11.47 2.45
CA ALA A 154 -17.95 -11.03 3.29
C ALA A 154 -19.26 -11.64 2.79
N LEU A 155 -20.17 -12.00 3.69
CA LEU A 155 -21.50 -12.50 3.34
C LEU A 155 -22.51 -11.38 3.56
N LEU A 156 -23.16 -10.92 2.49
CA LEU A 156 -24.09 -9.80 2.56
C LEU A 156 -25.32 -10.11 1.69
N PRO A 157 -26.55 -9.77 2.15
CA PRO A 157 -27.71 -9.79 1.29
C PRO A 157 -27.63 -8.64 0.27
N PHE A 158 -28.10 -8.89 -0.96
CA PHE A 158 -28.18 -7.90 -2.03
C PHE A 158 -29.58 -7.94 -2.63
N PRO A 159 -30.37 -6.85 -2.53
CA PRO A 159 -31.70 -6.80 -3.13
C PRO A 159 -31.66 -7.07 -4.64
N PRO A 160 -32.70 -7.73 -5.20
CA PRO A 160 -33.93 -8.18 -4.53
C PRO A 160 -33.79 -9.54 -3.79
N GLU A 161 -32.60 -10.13 -3.78
CA GLU A 161 -32.40 -11.48 -3.25
C GLU A 161 -32.18 -11.46 -1.72
N PRO A 162 -33.01 -12.18 -0.94
CA PRO A 162 -32.86 -12.21 0.52
C PRO A 162 -31.72 -13.10 0.98
N ALA A 163 -31.21 -13.99 0.12
CA ALA A 163 -30.12 -14.90 0.45
C ALA A 163 -28.78 -14.14 0.49
N PRO A 164 -27.97 -14.30 1.55
CA PRO A 164 -26.62 -13.72 1.61
C PRO A 164 -25.74 -14.26 0.49
N GLN A 165 -25.11 -13.35 -0.26
CA GLN A 165 -24.16 -13.67 -1.32
C GLN A 165 -22.72 -13.45 -0.84
N VAL A 166 -21.78 -14.22 -1.38
CA VAL A 166 -20.34 -14.06 -1.11
C VAL A 166 -19.81 -12.87 -1.90
N CYS A 167 -19.31 -11.87 -1.17
CA CYS A 167 -18.65 -10.70 -1.70
C CYS A 167 -17.14 -10.78 -1.45
N PRO A 168 -16.30 -10.98 -2.50
CA PRO A 168 -14.86 -11.02 -2.34
C PRO A 168 -14.29 -9.61 -2.16
N LEU A 169 -13.63 -9.38 -1.03
CA LEU A 169 -13.02 -8.11 -0.65
C LEU A 169 -11.53 -8.27 -0.41
N TYR A 170 -10.82 -7.15 -0.48
CA TYR A 170 -9.41 -7.05 -0.15
C TYR A 170 -9.19 -5.98 0.91
N ALA A 171 -8.38 -6.28 1.91
CA ALA A 171 -7.84 -5.29 2.83
C ALA A 171 -6.36 -5.09 2.53
N VAL A 172 -5.95 -3.85 2.33
CA VAL A 172 -4.55 -3.47 2.12
C VAL A 172 -4.07 -2.66 3.31
N ALA A 173 -2.95 -3.08 3.88
CA ALA A 173 -2.24 -2.33 4.91
C ALA A 173 -1.47 -1.18 4.28
N MET A 174 -1.79 0.04 4.72
CA MET A 174 -1.11 1.26 4.31
C MET A 174 -0.62 2.01 5.55
N GLY A 175 0.53 2.63 5.45
CA GLY A 175 1.05 3.55 6.46
C GLY A 175 1.54 4.82 5.78
N ASP A 176 1.24 5.97 6.37
CA ASP A 176 1.80 7.25 5.97
C ASP A 176 2.56 7.89 7.16
N GLN A 177 2.99 9.14 7.01
CA GLN A 177 3.75 9.84 8.05
C GLN A 177 2.90 10.21 9.28
N THR A 178 1.58 10.34 9.13
CA THR A 178 0.67 10.74 10.22
C THR A 178 0.04 9.53 10.91
N VAL A 179 -0.27 8.49 10.15
CA VAL A 179 -0.84 7.23 10.59
C VAL A 179 0.08 6.08 10.14
N PRO A 180 0.93 5.56 11.04
CA PRO A 180 1.97 4.59 10.67
C PRO A 180 1.38 3.25 10.22
N PHE A 181 0.12 2.96 10.55
CA PHE A 181 -0.57 1.76 10.14
C PHE A 181 -2.09 1.98 10.07
N SER A 182 -2.68 1.67 8.92
CA SER A 182 -4.11 1.69 8.65
C SER A 182 -4.49 0.61 7.66
N LEU A 183 -5.76 0.23 7.62
CA LEU A 183 -6.29 -0.71 6.62
C LEU A 183 -7.27 0.01 5.70
N THR A 184 -7.16 -0.25 4.41
CA THR A 184 -8.15 0.17 3.41
C THR A 184 -8.78 -1.06 2.79
N ILE A 185 -10.12 -1.13 2.84
CA ILE A 185 -10.89 -2.21 2.24
C ILE A 185 -11.37 -1.78 0.85
N LEU A 186 -11.16 -2.66 -0.11
CA LEU A 186 -11.38 -2.49 -1.54
C LEU A 186 -12.18 -3.67 -2.09
N LEU A 187 -12.88 -3.44 -3.19
CA LEU A 187 -13.43 -4.50 -4.02
C LEU A 187 -12.29 -5.28 -4.69
N ALA A 188 -12.50 -6.57 -4.94
CA ALA A 188 -11.49 -7.40 -5.61
C ALA A 188 -11.11 -6.91 -7.02
N ASN A 189 -12.04 -6.27 -7.74
CA ASN A 189 -11.78 -5.71 -9.06
C ASN A 189 -10.90 -4.44 -9.03
N GLU A 190 -10.90 -3.69 -7.92
CA GLU A 190 -10.06 -2.49 -7.76
C GLU A 190 -8.57 -2.84 -7.66
N VAL A 191 -8.23 -4.01 -7.11
CA VAL A 191 -6.83 -4.45 -6.91
C VAL A 191 -6.14 -4.81 -8.23
N SER A 192 -6.90 -5.19 -9.27
CA SER A 192 -6.34 -5.53 -10.60
C SER A 192 -5.78 -4.32 -11.36
N ALA A 193 -6.16 -3.09 -10.98
CA ALA A 193 -5.64 -1.86 -11.59
C ALA A 193 -4.33 -1.38 -10.95
N VAL A 194 -4.03 -1.83 -9.71
CA VAL A 194 -2.93 -1.27 -8.89
C VAL A 194 -1.66 -2.11 -8.97
N ILE A 195 -1.75 -3.40 -9.35
CA ILE A 195 -0.59 -4.29 -9.44
C ILE A 195 -0.43 -4.80 -10.87
N ARG A 196 0.06 -3.94 -11.77
CA ARG A 196 0.84 -4.44 -12.91
C ARG A 196 2.31 -4.45 -12.47
N PRO A 197 2.96 -5.61 -12.35
CA PRO A 197 4.40 -5.64 -12.38
C PRO A 197 4.81 -5.10 -13.75
N THR A 198 5.44 -3.94 -13.80
CA THR A 198 6.19 -3.50 -14.97
C THR A 198 7.38 -4.45 -15.11
N GLY A 199 7.14 -5.58 -15.76
CA GLY A 199 8.17 -6.42 -16.32
C GLY A 199 8.53 -5.87 -17.69
N ASN A 200 9.72 -5.26 -17.78
CA ASN A 200 10.62 -5.37 -18.93
C ASN A 200 12.03 -5.05 -18.46
#